data_AF-A0A196NCZ0-F1
#
_entry.id   AF-A0A196NCZ0-F1
#
_cell.length_a   1.000
_cell.length_b   1.000
_cell.length_c   1.000
_cell.angle_alpha   90.00
_cell.angle_beta   90.00
_cell.angle_gamma   90.00
#
_symmetry.space_group_name_H-M   'P 1'
#
loop_
_entity.id
_entity.type
_entity.pdbx_description
1 polymer ?
#
loop_
_entity_poly.entity_id
_entity_poly.type
_entity_poly.pdbx_seq_one_letter_code
_entity_poly.pdbx_strand_id
1 'polypeptide(L)'
;MTDGHFDLANHYADRVLALVGHCPVGQSLKARDNNRIAECTRTRNGAELSLKIALRCDVLGHALLHARFRLRLPPKGEASITLHHQAGRRETEDLTARQEKYLSALMLWAEQVLPAAEPVAKAARIPAWQKQFAELHHLLSGLSVAAARRRLRDGFFVDQGDSPETARMGAFLEVLRDEGWVALVDWNEDTVDDMILDLAACRMRPSGPIDRAAVAAAGYDVVKMGDGSDGLIFAIVARDDVSAVEHLVANLAPDITIIR
;
A
#
# COMPACT_ATOMS: atom_id res chain seq x y z
N MET A 1 39.08 -6.10 -5.98
CA MET A 1 38.35 -7.29 -6.47
C MET A 1 36.88 -6.92 -6.49
N THR A 2 36.39 -6.52 -7.66
CA THR A 2 35.07 -5.86 -7.87
C THR A 2 34.34 -6.47 -9.08
N ASP A 3 34.59 -7.76 -9.36
CA ASP A 3 34.16 -8.41 -10.61
C ASP A 3 33.01 -9.41 -10.42
N GLY A 4 32.19 -9.26 -9.36
CA GLY A 4 31.03 -10.14 -9.11
C GLY A 4 29.68 -9.56 -9.53
N HIS A 5 29.56 -8.22 -9.61
CA HIS A 5 28.26 -7.55 -9.70
C HIS A 5 27.72 -7.40 -11.14
N PHE A 6 28.53 -7.70 -12.16
CA PHE A 6 28.13 -7.62 -13.57
C PHE A 6 27.61 -8.94 -14.15
N ASP A 7 27.63 -10.05 -13.43
CA ASP A 7 27.41 -11.36 -14.06
C ASP A 7 25.91 -11.72 -14.17
N LEU A 8 25.11 -11.50 -13.13
CA LEU A 8 23.70 -11.91 -13.14
C LEU A 8 22.82 -11.05 -14.07
N ALA A 9 23.08 -9.74 -14.11
CA ALA A 9 22.42 -8.80 -15.01
C ALA A 9 22.61 -9.14 -16.47
N ASN A 10 23.86 -9.38 -16.84
CA ASN A 10 24.22 -9.78 -18.19
C ASN A 10 23.73 -11.20 -18.50
N HIS A 11 23.78 -12.13 -17.54
CA HIS A 11 23.32 -13.51 -17.73
C HIS A 11 21.85 -13.62 -18.14
N TYR A 12 20.98 -12.76 -17.58
CA TYR A 12 19.55 -12.76 -17.91
C TYR A 12 19.15 -11.70 -18.94
N ALA A 13 20.04 -10.80 -19.35
CA ALA A 13 19.71 -9.64 -20.18
C ALA A 13 18.98 -10.02 -21.47
N ASP A 14 19.52 -10.96 -22.25
CA ASP A 14 18.92 -11.38 -23.52
C ASP A 14 17.53 -11.99 -23.36
N ARG A 15 17.36 -12.82 -22.30
CA ARG A 15 16.09 -13.47 -21.97
C ARG A 15 15.02 -12.44 -21.57
N VAL A 16 15.43 -11.45 -20.76
CA VAL A 16 14.55 -10.34 -20.34
C VAL A 16 14.18 -9.48 -21.53
N LEU A 17 15.12 -9.15 -22.41
CA LEU A 17 14.89 -8.38 -23.63
C LEU A 17 13.90 -9.11 -24.56
N ALA A 18 14.08 -10.42 -24.75
CA ALA A 18 13.16 -11.24 -25.54
C ALA A 18 11.74 -11.21 -24.97
N LEU A 19 11.59 -11.46 -23.66
CA LEU A 19 10.29 -11.42 -22.97
C LEU A 19 9.61 -10.06 -23.04
N VAL A 20 10.37 -8.99 -22.81
CA VAL A 20 9.85 -7.61 -22.93
C VAL A 20 9.45 -7.28 -24.37
N GLY A 21 10.14 -7.85 -25.37
CA GLY A 21 9.80 -7.72 -26.78
C GLY A 21 8.36 -8.16 -27.09
N HIS A 22 7.85 -9.17 -26.38
CA HIS A 22 6.47 -9.64 -26.53
C HIS A 22 5.43 -8.71 -25.87
N CYS A 23 5.82 -7.81 -24.97
CA CYS A 23 4.89 -6.95 -24.25
C CYS A 23 4.53 -5.69 -25.08
N PRO A 24 3.23 -5.48 -25.39
CA PRO A 24 2.81 -4.28 -26.12
C PRO A 24 2.96 -3.01 -25.25
N VAL A 25 3.28 -1.89 -25.90
CA VAL A 25 3.42 -0.59 -25.22
C VAL A 25 2.07 -0.16 -24.64
N GLY A 26 2.06 0.20 -23.35
CA GLY A 26 0.85 0.63 -22.64
C GLY A 26 0.02 -0.52 -22.05
N GLN A 27 0.44 -1.77 -22.29
CA GLN A 27 -0.25 -2.97 -21.79
C GLN A 27 0.65 -3.76 -20.83
N SER A 28 0.03 -4.72 -20.17
CA SER A 28 0.65 -5.69 -19.28
C SER A 28 0.31 -7.11 -19.72
N LEU A 29 1.32 -7.97 -19.81
CA LEU A 29 1.17 -9.42 -19.91
C LEU A 29 1.32 -10.01 -18.51
N LYS A 30 0.37 -10.84 -18.09
CA LYS A 30 0.40 -11.44 -16.76
C LYS A 30 0.03 -12.91 -16.82
N ALA A 31 0.90 -13.74 -16.27
CA ALA A 31 0.67 -15.17 -16.08
C ALA A 31 0.80 -15.52 -14.60
N ARG A 32 -0.05 -16.43 -14.13
CA ARG A 32 -0.04 -16.90 -12.74
C ARG A 32 -0.30 -18.41 -12.72
N ASP A 33 0.48 -19.12 -11.93
CA ASP A 33 0.27 -20.53 -11.62
C ASP A 33 0.58 -20.76 -10.14
N ASN A 34 -0.43 -21.12 -9.34
CA ASN A 34 -0.32 -21.45 -7.91
C ASN A 34 0.59 -20.50 -7.09
N ASN A 35 1.88 -20.81 -7.03
CA ASN A 35 2.93 -20.10 -6.30
C ASN A 35 3.83 -19.19 -7.15
N ARG A 36 3.65 -19.13 -8.47
CA ARG A 36 4.45 -18.36 -9.44
C ARG A 36 3.62 -17.27 -10.11
N ILE A 37 4.24 -16.11 -10.31
CA ILE A 37 3.67 -14.98 -11.06
C ILE A 37 4.75 -14.44 -11.99
N ALA A 38 4.41 -14.23 -13.25
CA ALA A 38 5.20 -13.47 -14.21
C ALA A 38 4.35 -12.32 -14.72
N GLU A 39 4.90 -11.11 -14.67
CA GLU A 39 4.21 -9.90 -15.12
C GLU A 39 5.19 -9.05 -15.92
N CYS A 40 4.88 -8.78 -17.17
CA CYS A 40 5.63 -7.87 -18.02
C CYS A 40 4.79 -6.62 -18.28
N THR A 41 5.37 -5.44 -18.10
CA THR A 41 4.74 -4.16 -18.42
C THR A 41 5.66 -3.35 -19.30
N ARG A 42 5.10 -2.69 -20.32
CA ARG A 42 5.87 -1.82 -21.21
C ARG A 42 5.25 -0.43 -21.28
N THR A 43 6.10 0.58 -21.18
CA THR A 43 5.76 2.00 -21.33
C THR A 43 6.53 2.58 -22.51
N ARG A 44 6.23 3.83 -22.91
CA ARG A 44 6.98 4.51 -23.97
C ARG A 44 8.47 4.67 -23.64
N ASN A 45 8.82 4.79 -22.36
CA ASN A 45 10.17 5.15 -21.90
C ASN A 45 10.92 3.97 -21.24
N GLY A 46 10.36 2.76 -21.29
CA GLY A 46 10.95 1.61 -20.64
C GLY A 46 9.99 0.47 -20.45
N ALA A 47 10.51 -0.64 -19.95
CA ALA A 47 9.77 -1.84 -19.66
C ALA A 47 10.20 -2.43 -18.32
N GLU A 48 9.36 -3.31 -17.79
CA GLU A 48 9.62 -4.01 -16.55
C GLU A 48 9.08 -5.42 -16.63
N LEU A 49 9.93 -6.39 -16.29
CA LEU A 49 9.57 -7.77 -16.06
C LEU A 49 9.66 -8.06 -14.54
N SER A 50 8.56 -8.51 -13.95
CA SER A 50 8.47 -8.89 -12.55
C SER A 50 8.16 -10.38 -12.44
N LEU A 51 9.09 -11.13 -11.85
CA LEU A 51 8.96 -12.56 -11.60
C LEU A 51 8.86 -12.81 -10.09
N LYS A 52 7.81 -13.48 -9.64
CA LYS A 52 7.60 -13.81 -8.22
C LYS A 52 7.38 -15.31 -8.06
N ILE A 53 8.00 -15.90 -7.04
CA ILE A 53 7.72 -17.26 -6.60
C ILE A 53 7.65 -17.34 -5.08
N ALA A 54 6.56 -17.89 -4.56
CA ALA A 54 6.42 -18.21 -3.15
C ALA A 54 7.11 -19.54 -2.87
N LEU A 55 8.19 -19.48 -2.09
CA LEU A 55 8.94 -20.63 -1.60
C LEU A 55 8.43 -20.95 -0.18
N ARG A 56 8.24 -22.23 0.10
CA ARG A 56 8.00 -22.69 1.48
C ARG A 56 9.37 -22.96 2.10
N CYS A 57 9.71 -22.26 3.18
CA CYS A 57 10.90 -22.52 3.98
C CYS A 57 10.46 -23.10 5.33
N ASP A 58 10.92 -24.29 5.66
CA ASP A 58 10.54 -24.96 6.91
C ASP A 58 11.10 -24.26 8.16
N VAL A 59 12.08 -23.36 7.99
CA VAL A 59 12.77 -22.63 9.07
C VAL A 59 12.28 -21.17 9.22
N LEU A 60 11.88 -20.52 8.12
CA LEU A 60 11.52 -19.08 8.09
C LEU A 60 10.03 -18.82 7.72
N GLY A 61 9.24 -19.86 7.47
CA GLY A 61 7.87 -19.74 6.97
C GLY A 61 7.80 -19.54 5.45
N HIS A 62 6.76 -18.84 4.96
CA HIS A 62 6.63 -18.49 3.55
C HIS A 62 7.69 -17.45 3.16
N ALA A 63 8.61 -17.81 2.25
CA ALA A 63 9.62 -16.93 1.70
C ALA A 63 9.31 -16.63 0.22
N LEU A 64 8.95 -15.41 -0.15
CA LEU A 64 8.78 -15.00 -1.55
C LEU A 64 10.12 -14.53 -2.11
N LEU A 65 10.53 -15.17 -3.19
CA LEU A 65 11.54 -14.61 -4.08
C LEU A 65 10.80 -13.69 -5.08
N HIS A 66 11.15 -12.41 -5.10
CA HIS A 66 10.63 -11.45 -6.08
C HIS A 66 11.78 -10.81 -6.87
N ALA A 67 11.96 -11.24 -8.10
CA ALA A 67 12.91 -10.63 -9.03
C ALA A 67 12.23 -9.57 -9.90
N ARG A 68 12.81 -8.38 -10.01
CA ARG A 68 12.30 -7.29 -10.83
C ARG A 68 13.38 -6.78 -11.77
N PHE A 69 13.15 -6.94 -13.06
CA PHE A 69 14.06 -6.51 -14.11
C PHE A 69 13.48 -5.23 -14.73
N ARG A 70 14.24 -4.14 -14.71
CA ARG A 70 13.83 -2.86 -15.30
C ARG A 70 14.71 -2.54 -16.51
N LEU A 71 14.07 -2.32 -17.65
CA LEU A 71 14.71 -1.89 -18.88
C LEU A 71 14.33 -0.44 -19.16
N ARG A 72 15.31 0.44 -19.33
CA ARG A 72 15.06 1.80 -19.86
C ARG A 72 15.23 1.76 -21.38
N LEU A 73 14.26 2.28 -22.12
CA LEU A 73 14.28 2.31 -23.60
C LEU A 73 14.02 3.77 -24.07
N PRO A 74 14.87 4.45 -24.90
CA PRO A 74 16.26 4.21 -25.37
C PRO A 74 17.18 5.49 -25.26
N PRO A 75 18.43 5.54 -25.83
CA PRO A 75 19.21 4.49 -26.49
C PRO A 75 20.65 4.38 -25.91
N LYS A 76 20.81 3.81 -24.71
CA LYS A 76 22.07 3.27 -24.14
C LYS A 76 21.85 2.68 -22.73
N GLY A 77 20.60 2.60 -22.28
CA GLY A 77 20.26 2.26 -20.90
C GLY A 77 20.41 0.77 -20.69
N GLU A 78 21.52 0.38 -20.07
CA GLU A 78 21.77 -0.95 -19.55
C GLU A 78 20.55 -1.48 -18.78
N ALA A 79 20.24 -2.76 -18.98
CA ALA A 79 19.22 -3.44 -18.20
C ALA A 79 19.64 -3.41 -16.73
N SER A 80 18.87 -2.76 -15.85
CA SER A 80 19.14 -2.84 -14.42
C SER A 80 18.24 -3.91 -13.81
N ILE A 81 18.87 -4.88 -13.15
CA ILE A 81 18.17 -5.89 -12.37
C ILE A 81 18.11 -5.40 -10.93
N THR A 82 16.92 -5.41 -10.35
CA THR A 82 16.71 -5.20 -8.91
C THR A 82 15.98 -6.40 -8.32
N LEU A 83 16.64 -7.14 -7.44
CA LEU A 83 16.05 -8.28 -6.75
C LEU A 83 15.51 -7.85 -5.40
N HIS A 84 14.28 -8.26 -5.09
CA HIS A 84 13.59 -7.99 -3.83
C HIS A 84 13.31 -9.30 -3.08
N HIS A 85 13.74 -9.39 -1.82
CA HIS A 85 13.37 -10.49 -0.92
C HIS A 85 12.17 -10.11 -0.05
N GLN A 86 11.27 -11.05 0.26
CA GLN A 86 10.03 -10.78 1.03
C GLN A 86 10.24 -10.27 2.47
N ALA A 87 11.47 -10.29 2.99
CA ALA A 87 11.82 -9.51 4.19
C ALA A 87 11.85 -7.98 3.93
N GLY A 88 11.42 -7.54 2.74
CA GLY A 88 10.59 -6.35 2.60
C GLY A 88 11.26 -5.01 2.91
N ARG A 89 12.50 -4.77 2.45
CA ARG A 89 13.08 -3.41 2.30
C ARG A 89 14.49 -3.31 1.70
N ARG A 90 15.20 -4.43 1.47
CA ARG A 90 16.59 -4.41 0.99
C ARG A 90 16.69 -4.95 -0.43
N GLU A 91 17.28 -4.15 -1.31
CA GLU A 91 17.82 -4.60 -2.58
C GLU A 91 19.05 -5.46 -2.27
N THR A 92 19.16 -6.62 -2.91
CA THR A 92 20.32 -7.51 -2.75
C THR A 92 20.99 -7.70 -4.10
N GLU A 93 22.29 -7.48 -4.15
CA GLU A 93 23.08 -7.62 -5.38
C GLU A 93 23.45 -9.08 -5.66
N ASP A 94 23.54 -9.90 -4.61
CA ASP A 94 23.90 -11.32 -4.72
C ASP A 94 22.72 -12.26 -4.43
N LEU A 95 22.68 -13.38 -5.15
CA LEU A 95 21.79 -14.50 -4.88
C LEU A 95 22.58 -15.69 -4.34
N THR A 96 21.96 -16.46 -3.44
CA THR A 96 22.46 -17.80 -3.16
C THR A 96 22.26 -18.70 -4.39
N ALA A 97 23.14 -19.69 -4.61
CA ALA A 97 23.00 -20.65 -5.72
C ALA A 97 21.60 -21.31 -5.78
N ARG A 98 20.94 -21.49 -4.64
CA ARG A 98 19.57 -21.99 -4.56
C ARG A 98 18.55 -21.00 -5.12
N GLN A 99 18.68 -19.70 -4.79
CA GLN A 99 17.80 -18.65 -5.32
C GLN A 99 18.01 -18.44 -6.82
N GLU A 100 19.25 -18.50 -7.30
CA GLU A 100 19.54 -18.46 -8.73
C GLU A 100 18.84 -19.59 -9.47
N LYS A 101 18.91 -20.83 -8.96
CA LYS A 101 18.21 -21.97 -9.55
C LYS A 101 16.70 -21.75 -9.63
N TYR A 102 16.09 -21.17 -8.60
CA TYR A 102 14.67 -20.81 -8.63
C TYR A 102 14.36 -19.70 -9.64
N LEU A 103 15.22 -18.69 -9.73
CA LEU A 103 15.08 -17.61 -10.70
C LEU A 103 15.21 -18.12 -12.14
N SER A 104 16.20 -18.98 -12.43
CA SER A 104 16.37 -19.59 -13.75
C SER A 104 15.14 -20.41 -14.16
N ALA A 105 14.59 -21.20 -13.23
CA ALA A 105 13.39 -21.99 -13.46
C ALA A 105 12.15 -21.11 -13.67
N LEU A 106 12.04 -20.02 -12.91
CA LEU A 106 10.95 -19.06 -13.04
C LEU A 106 11.02 -18.27 -14.35
N MET A 107 12.23 -17.92 -14.81
CA MET A 107 12.47 -17.31 -16.11
C MET A 107 12.07 -18.26 -17.25
N LEU A 108 12.49 -19.53 -17.17
CA LEU A 108 12.13 -20.54 -18.18
C LEU A 108 10.61 -20.73 -18.28
N TRP A 109 9.94 -20.75 -17.13
CA TRP A 109 8.48 -20.79 -17.10
C TRP A 109 7.86 -19.53 -17.71
N ALA A 110 8.38 -18.33 -17.37
CA ALA A 110 7.88 -17.07 -17.91
C ALA A 110 8.00 -17.00 -19.44
N GLU A 111 9.08 -17.52 -20.02
CA GLU A 111 9.30 -17.65 -21.47
C GLU A 111 8.24 -18.52 -22.16
N GLN A 112 7.72 -19.53 -21.47
CA GLN A 112 6.69 -20.40 -22.01
C GLN A 112 5.29 -19.77 -21.93
N VAL A 113 5.00 -19.02 -20.86
CA VAL A 113 3.62 -18.58 -20.56
C VAL A 113 3.33 -17.14 -20.97
N LEU A 114 4.30 -16.22 -20.89
CA LEU A 114 4.04 -14.80 -21.18
C LEU A 114 3.71 -14.55 -22.66
N PRO A 115 4.37 -15.18 -23.65
CA PRO A 115 4.03 -14.96 -25.06
C PRO A 115 2.60 -15.38 -25.42
N ALA A 116 2.00 -16.31 -24.66
CA ALA A 116 0.64 -16.77 -24.85
C ALA A 116 -0.39 -16.03 -23.97
N ALA A 117 0.05 -15.12 -23.09
CA ALA A 117 -0.85 -14.37 -22.21
C ALA A 117 -1.59 -13.28 -23.00
N GLU A 118 -2.87 -13.07 -22.69
CA GLU A 118 -3.63 -11.97 -23.30
C GLU A 118 -3.13 -10.62 -22.74
N PRO A 119 -2.84 -9.64 -23.61
CA PRO A 119 -2.49 -8.29 -23.18
C PRO A 119 -3.67 -7.61 -22.49
N VAL A 120 -3.44 -7.14 -21.27
CA VAL A 120 -4.42 -6.35 -20.52
C VAL A 120 -3.94 -4.90 -20.47
N ALA A 121 -4.86 -3.94 -20.59
CA ALA A 121 -4.52 -2.54 -20.35
C ALA A 121 -3.85 -2.40 -18.98
N LYS A 122 -2.73 -1.67 -18.93
CA LYS A 122 -2.04 -1.46 -17.66
C LYS A 122 -3.00 -0.78 -16.68
N ALA A 123 -3.30 -1.45 -15.57
CA ALA A 123 -4.13 -0.85 -14.52
C ALA A 123 -3.53 0.50 -14.14
N ALA A 124 -4.38 1.55 -14.10
CA ALA A 124 -3.94 2.88 -13.70
C ALA A 124 -3.21 2.77 -12.36
N ARG A 125 -2.04 3.40 -12.25
CA ARG A 125 -1.31 3.45 -10.98
C ARG A 125 -2.25 4.09 -9.97
N ILE A 126 -2.64 3.34 -8.95
CA ILE A 126 -3.47 3.84 -7.85
C ILE A 126 -2.80 5.13 -7.34
N PRO A 127 -3.51 6.28 -7.40
CA PRO A 127 -3.00 7.55 -6.90
C PRO A 127 -2.50 7.42 -5.46
N ALA A 128 -1.46 8.17 -5.10
CA ALA A 128 -0.87 8.11 -3.76
C ALA A 128 -1.92 8.42 -2.67
N TRP A 129 -2.77 9.42 -2.90
CA TRP A 129 -3.84 9.82 -1.98
C TRP A 129 -4.78 8.66 -1.64
N GLN A 130 -5.18 7.82 -2.61
CA GLN A 130 -6.06 6.67 -2.35
C GLN A 130 -5.43 5.65 -1.40
N LYS A 131 -4.10 5.50 -1.44
CA LYS A 131 -3.38 4.65 -0.48
C LYS A 131 -3.35 5.28 0.91
N GLN A 132 -3.06 6.57 0.98
CA GLN A 132 -2.98 7.33 2.23
C GLN A 132 -4.35 7.38 2.94
N PHE A 133 -5.46 7.60 2.22
CA PHE A 133 -6.81 7.56 2.81
C PHE A 133 -7.20 6.15 3.29
N ALA A 134 -6.81 5.09 2.59
CA ALA A 134 -7.06 3.73 3.05
C ALA A 134 -6.24 3.39 4.32
N GLU A 135 -5.04 3.96 4.44
CA GLU A 135 -4.20 3.82 5.64
C GLU A 135 -4.78 4.63 6.81
N LEU A 136 -5.21 5.88 6.56
CA LEU A 136 -5.86 6.71 7.57
C LEU A 136 -7.16 6.06 8.09
N HIS A 137 -7.99 5.51 7.19
CA HIS A 137 -9.20 4.78 7.58
C HIS A 137 -8.88 3.55 8.43
N HIS A 138 -7.82 2.80 8.10
CA HIS A 138 -7.35 1.69 8.92
C HIS A 138 -6.98 2.13 10.35
N LEU A 139 -6.22 3.21 10.50
CA LEU A 139 -5.77 3.68 11.81
C LEU A 139 -6.96 4.19 12.66
N LEU A 140 -7.87 4.95 12.05
CA LEU A 140 -9.03 5.52 12.74
C LEU A 140 -10.09 4.45 13.09
N SER A 141 -10.35 3.48 12.21
CA SER A 141 -11.39 2.44 12.43
C SER A 141 -10.88 1.16 13.08
N GLY A 142 -9.59 0.86 12.98
CA GLY A 142 -9.00 -0.44 13.35
C GLY A 142 -9.28 -1.58 12.39
N LEU A 143 -9.98 -1.35 11.28
CA LEU A 143 -10.19 -2.36 10.24
C LEU A 143 -8.88 -2.65 9.50
N SER A 144 -8.67 -3.86 8.98
CA SER A 144 -7.50 -4.10 8.12
C SER A 144 -7.46 -3.14 6.92
N VAL A 145 -6.25 -2.75 6.47
CA VAL A 145 -6.05 -1.87 5.30
C VAL A 145 -6.79 -2.36 4.04
N ALA A 146 -6.91 -3.68 3.87
CA ALA A 146 -7.65 -4.27 2.75
C ALA A 146 -9.17 -4.02 2.86
N ALA A 147 -9.73 -4.11 4.08
CA ALA A 147 -11.14 -3.82 4.33
C ALA A 147 -11.43 -2.32 4.19
N ALA A 148 -10.59 -1.47 4.76
CA ALA A 148 -10.66 -0.01 4.61
C ALA A 148 -10.64 0.41 3.13
N ARG A 149 -9.67 -0.09 2.35
CA ARG A 149 -9.60 0.17 0.91
C ARG A 149 -10.84 -0.30 0.17
N ARG A 150 -11.39 -1.47 0.53
CA ARG A 150 -12.61 -1.99 -0.11
C ARG A 150 -13.81 -1.07 0.15
N ARG A 151 -13.98 -0.57 1.38
CA ARG A 151 -15.06 0.36 1.72
C ARG A 151 -14.96 1.66 0.93
N LEU A 152 -13.77 2.24 0.85
CA LEU A 152 -13.56 3.51 0.14
C LEU A 152 -13.66 3.39 -1.38
N ARG A 153 -13.38 2.21 -1.95
CA ARG A 153 -13.32 2.02 -3.40
C ARG A 153 -14.67 2.17 -4.10
N ASP A 154 -15.74 1.69 -3.49
CA ASP A 154 -17.01 1.52 -4.20
C ASP A 154 -17.88 2.80 -4.17
N GLY A 155 -17.45 3.84 -3.44
CA GLY A 155 -18.08 5.17 -3.43
C GLY A 155 -17.04 6.29 -3.41
N PHE A 156 -16.39 6.50 -2.25
CA PHE A 156 -15.49 7.62 -2.02
C PHE A 156 -14.41 7.83 -3.11
N PHE A 157 -13.67 6.79 -3.52
CA PHE A 157 -12.62 6.94 -4.53
C PHE A 157 -13.14 7.23 -5.94
N VAL A 158 -14.35 6.80 -6.25
CA VAL A 158 -15.01 7.08 -7.53
C VAL A 158 -15.51 8.51 -7.53
N ASP A 159 -16.22 8.90 -6.48
CA ASP A 159 -16.88 10.21 -6.38
C ASP A 159 -15.86 11.35 -6.22
N GLN A 160 -14.75 11.11 -5.55
CA GLN A 160 -13.74 12.12 -5.22
C GLN A 160 -12.54 12.11 -6.18
N GLY A 161 -12.64 11.42 -7.32
CA GLY A 161 -11.54 11.26 -8.28
C GLY A 161 -10.86 12.59 -8.66
N ASP A 162 -11.68 13.59 -9.02
CA ASP A 162 -11.23 14.89 -9.52
C ASP A 162 -11.29 16.03 -8.46
N SER A 163 -11.74 15.72 -7.24
CA SER A 163 -11.89 16.70 -6.16
C SER A 163 -10.53 17.21 -5.63
N PRO A 164 -10.43 18.48 -5.19
CA PRO A 164 -9.25 18.96 -4.49
C PRO A 164 -9.07 18.27 -3.13
N GLU A 165 -7.84 18.27 -2.60
CA GLU A 165 -7.46 17.54 -1.38
C GLU A 165 -8.33 17.87 -0.17
N THR A 166 -8.61 19.15 0.07
CA THR A 166 -9.48 19.63 1.16
C THR A 166 -10.91 19.09 1.05
N ALA A 167 -11.49 19.07 -0.16
CA ALA A 167 -12.81 18.49 -0.39
C ALA A 167 -12.82 16.97 -0.18
N ARG A 168 -11.74 16.27 -0.55
CA ARG A 168 -11.60 14.83 -0.28
C ARG A 168 -11.56 14.55 1.21
N MET A 169 -10.81 15.35 1.98
CA MET A 169 -10.73 15.16 3.42
C MET A 169 -12.06 15.41 4.12
N GLY A 170 -12.77 16.49 3.78
CA GLY A 170 -14.12 16.74 4.31
C GLY A 170 -15.08 15.58 4.03
N ALA A 171 -15.17 15.13 2.77
CA ALA A 171 -16.01 14.00 2.41
C ALA A 171 -15.58 12.68 3.09
N PHE A 172 -14.29 12.49 3.34
CA PHE A 172 -13.77 11.32 4.04
C PHE A 172 -14.18 11.30 5.51
N LEU A 173 -14.11 12.45 6.18
CA LEU A 173 -14.49 12.57 7.58
C LEU A 173 -16.01 12.38 7.77
N GLU A 174 -16.82 12.82 6.81
CA GLU A 174 -18.26 12.52 6.76
C GLU A 174 -18.51 11.01 6.66
N VAL A 175 -17.79 10.29 5.79
CA VAL A 175 -17.88 8.83 5.69
C VAL A 175 -17.53 8.16 7.02
N LEU A 176 -16.45 8.59 7.67
CA LEU A 176 -16.06 8.05 8.97
C LEU A 176 -17.07 8.35 10.07
N ARG A 177 -17.72 9.52 10.03
CA ARG A 177 -18.77 9.90 10.97
C ARG A 177 -19.98 9.00 10.80
N ASP A 178 -20.43 8.81 9.55
CA ASP A 178 -21.57 7.95 9.24
C ASP A 178 -21.29 6.47 9.58
N GLU A 179 -20.04 6.05 9.53
CA GLU A 179 -19.59 4.74 10.02
C GLU A 179 -19.38 4.66 11.55
N GLY A 180 -19.48 5.79 12.26
CA GLY A 180 -19.31 5.86 13.72
C GLY A 180 -17.87 5.79 14.23
N TRP A 181 -16.88 6.08 13.39
CA TRP A 181 -15.45 6.07 13.77
C TRP A 181 -14.93 7.42 14.23
N VAL A 182 -15.61 8.50 13.84
CA VAL A 182 -15.31 9.86 14.29
C VAL A 182 -16.60 10.57 14.68
N ALA A 183 -16.50 11.60 15.51
CA ALA A 183 -17.63 12.42 15.93
C ALA A 183 -17.37 13.88 15.53
N LEU A 184 -18.32 14.51 14.83
CA LEU A 184 -18.30 15.94 14.57
C LEU A 184 -19.02 16.65 15.72
N VAL A 185 -18.35 17.62 16.31
CA VAL A 185 -18.85 18.44 17.41
C VAL A 185 -18.91 19.89 16.95
N ASP A 186 -20.12 20.46 17.00
CA ASP A 186 -20.38 21.89 17.00
C ASP A 186 -20.49 22.31 18.48
N TRP A 187 -19.88 23.42 18.91
CA TRP A 187 -19.55 23.72 20.32
C TRP A 187 -20.77 23.89 21.26
N ASN A 188 -21.38 22.78 21.66
CA ASN A 188 -22.21 22.67 22.84
C ASN A 188 -21.53 21.68 23.80
N GLU A 189 -20.85 22.22 24.81
CA GLU A 189 -19.91 21.49 25.67
C GLU A 189 -20.56 20.30 26.41
N ASP A 190 -21.87 20.36 26.64
CA ASP A 190 -22.61 19.39 27.46
C ASP A 190 -22.67 17.96 26.88
N THR A 191 -22.33 17.73 25.60
CA THR A 191 -22.42 16.40 24.96
C THR A 191 -21.09 15.84 24.47
N VAL A 192 -20.00 16.60 24.57
CA VAL A 192 -18.69 16.20 23.99
C VAL A 192 -18.12 14.96 24.68
N ASP A 193 -18.22 14.91 26.01
CA ASP A 193 -17.72 13.78 26.77
C ASP A 193 -18.49 12.50 26.43
N ASP A 194 -19.81 12.56 26.35
CA ASP A 194 -20.64 11.41 25.98
C ASP A 194 -20.29 10.89 24.58
N MET A 195 -20.08 11.77 23.60
CA MET A 195 -19.69 11.39 22.24
C MET A 195 -18.30 10.72 22.21
N ILE A 196 -17.34 11.21 22.99
CA ILE A 196 -16.01 10.59 23.11
C ILE A 196 -16.13 9.19 23.73
N LEU A 197 -16.98 9.03 24.74
CA LEU A 197 -17.22 7.74 25.40
C LEU A 197 -17.92 6.75 24.46
N ASP A 198 -18.86 7.19 23.64
CA ASP A 198 -19.51 6.37 22.62
C ASP A 198 -18.52 5.88 21.56
N LEU A 199 -17.65 6.77 21.06
CA LEU A 199 -16.56 6.38 20.16
C LEU A 199 -15.62 5.34 20.81
N ALA A 200 -15.28 5.55 22.08
CA ALA A 200 -14.42 4.63 22.82
C ALA A 200 -15.09 3.28 23.02
N ALA A 201 -16.41 3.24 23.28
CA ALA A 201 -17.17 2.00 23.38
C ALA A 201 -17.17 1.21 22.07
N CYS A 202 -17.38 1.90 20.94
CA CYS A 202 -17.29 1.31 19.61
C CYS A 202 -15.89 0.75 19.31
N ARG A 203 -14.85 1.46 19.73
CA ARG A 203 -13.45 1.12 19.42
C ARG A 203 -12.87 0.02 20.30
N MET A 204 -13.10 0.11 21.61
CA MET A 204 -12.49 -0.74 22.62
C MET A 204 -13.32 -1.98 22.94
N ARG A 205 -14.63 -1.96 22.66
CA ARG A 205 -15.60 -3.01 23.04
C ARG A 205 -15.45 -3.42 24.51
N PRO A 206 -15.63 -2.48 25.44
CA PRO A 206 -15.41 -2.69 26.86
C PRO A 206 -16.41 -3.71 27.43
N SER A 207 -16.01 -4.40 28.49
CA SER A 207 -16.90 -5.26 29.28
C SER A 207 -17.59 -4.52 30.45
N GLY A 208 -17.36 -3.22 30.60
CA GLY A 208 -17.88 -2.38 31.68
C GLY A 208 -17.96 -0.89 31.29
N PRO A 209 -18.29 0.01 32.24
CA PRO A 209 -18.36 1.45 31.97
C PRO A 209 -17.00 1.99 31.50
N ILE A 210 -17.02 2.85 30.49
CA ILE A 210 -15.82 3.57 30.01
C ILE A 210 -15.82 4.96 30.63
N ASP A 211 -14.63 5.37 31.08
CA ASP A 211 -14.27 6.76 31.32
C ASP A 211 -12.97 7.09 30.58
N ARG A 212 -12.52 8.35 30.63
CA ARG A 212 -11.28 8.79 29.98
C ARG A 212 -10.04 8.06 30.50
N ALA A 213 -10.01 7.66 31.78
CA ALA A 213 -8.88 6.94 32.35
C ALA A 213 -8.79 5.51 31.81
N ALA A 214 -9.94 4.86 31.60
CA ALA A 214 -10.04 3.54 30.99
C ALA A 214 -9.56 3.53 29.53
N VAL A 215 -9.86 4.59 28.76
CA VAL A 215 -9.34 4.76 27.39
C VAL A 215 -7.81 4.81 27.38
N ALA A 216 -7.23 5.65 28.23
CA ALA A 216 -5.78 5.78 28.34
C ALA A 216 -5.10 4.50 28.82
N ALA A 217 -5.71 3.78 29.77
CA ALA A 217 -5.22 2.50 30.29
C ALA A 217 -5.27 1.39 29.25
N ALA A 218 -6.24 1.43 28.34
CA ALA A 218 -6.36 0.49 27.22
C ALA A 218 -5.39 0.78 26.06
N GLY A 219 -4.56 1.82 26.18
CA GLY A 219 -3.54 2.16 25.17
C GLY A 219 -4.08 3.01 24.02
N TYR A 220 -5.18 3.73 24.23
CA TYR A 220 -5.75 4.66 23.27
C TYR A 220 -5.61 6.09 23.74
N ASP A 221 -5.59 7.02 22.79
CA ASP A 221 -5.65 8.46 23.03
C ASP A 221 -6.85 9.03 22.25
N VAL A 222 -7.42 10.13 22.77
CA VAL A 222 -8.41 10.93 22.06
C VAL A 222 -7.64 11.91 21.18
N VAL A 223 -7.95 11.93 19.89
CA VAL A 223 -7.39 12.92 18.97
C VAL A 223 -8.51 13.83 18.47
N LYS A 224 -8.21 15.11 18.42
CA LYS A 224 -9.05 16.18 17.90
C LYS A 224 -8.44 16.69 16.60
N MET A 225 -9.23 16.66 15.53
CA MET A 225 -8.92 17.18 14.21
C MET A 225 -9.69 18.48 13.99
N GLY A 226 -8.99 19.54 13.57
CA GLY A 226 -9.64 20.81 13.22
C GLY A 226 -8.78 21.69 12.32
N ASP A 227 -9.43 22.47 11.47
CA ASP A 227 -8.84 23.44 10.54
C ASP A 227 -8.79 24.87 11.12
N GLY A 228 -9.15 25.02 12.41
CA GLY A 228 -9.28 26.30 13.09
C GLY A 228 -10.66 26.96 12.96
N SER A 229 -11.61 26.31 12.27
CA SER A 229 -13.03 26.67 12.32
C SER A 229 -13.69 26.17 13.62
N ASP A 230 -14.96 26.53 13.79
CA ASP A 230 -15.75 26.15 14.97
C ASP A 230 -16.03 24.64 15.01
N GLY A 231 -15.95 23.91 13.88
CA GLY A 231 -16.19 22.48 13.82
C GLY A 231 -14.96 21.66 14.26
N LEU A 232 -15.15 20.74 15.22
CA LEU A 232 -14.10 19.84 15.69
C LEU A 232 -14.48 18.39 15.47
N ILE A 233 -13.52 17.57 15.07
CA ILE A 233 -13.73 16.15 14.84
C ILE A 233 -12.91 15.35 15.84
N PHE A 234 -13.58 14.49 16.61
CA PHE A 234 -12.94 13.63 17.60
C PHE A 234 -12.83 12.19 17.09
N ALA A 235 -11.72 11.53 17.42
CA ALA A 235 -11.51 10.11 17.16
C ALA A 235 -10.75 9.44 18.31
N ILE A 236 -10.91 8.11 18.44
CA ILE A 236 -10.17 7.28 19.40
C ILE A 236 -9.13 6.46 18.65
N VAL A 237 -7.85 6.74 18.89
CA VAL A 237 -6.73 6.18 18.14
C VAL A 237 -5.80 5.43 19.08
N ALA A 238 -5.21 4.32 18.64
CA ALA A 238 -4.20 3.63 19.43
C ALA A 238 -2.99 4.57 19.63
N ARG A 239 -2.46 4.65 20.84
CA ARG A 239 -1.39 5.61 21.20
C ARG A 239 -0.18 5.52 20.28
N ASP A 240 0.20 4.30 19.90
CA ASP A 240 1.34 4.05 19.01
C ASP A 240 1.11 4.50 17.56
N ASP A 241 -0.16 4.70 17.16
CA ASP A 241 -0.56 5.08 15.81
C ASP A 241 -0.77 6.60 15.66
N VAL A 242 -0.81 7.37 16.75
CA VAL A 242 -1.14 8.82 16.72
C VAL A 242 -0.20 9.59 15.80
N SER A 243 1.11 9.32 15.86
CA SER A 243 2.07 9.99 14.99
C SER A 243 1.94 9.62 13.51
N ALA A 244 1.46 8.40 13.20
CA ALA A 244 1.17 8.02 11.83
C ALA A 244 -0.10 8.74 11.32
N VAL A 245 -1.11 8.89 12.17
CA VAL A 245 -2.32 9.69 11.88
C VAL A 245 -1.94 11.16 11.63
N GLU A 246 -1.17 11.78 12.53
CA GLU A 246 -0.65 13.15 12.37
C GLU A 246 0.06 13.34 11.02
N HIS A 247 0.94 12.42 10.66
CA HIS A 247 1.67 12.48 9.40
C HIS A 247 0.76 12.33 8.17
N LEU A 248 -0.21 11.42 8.21
CA LEU A 248 -1.13 11.20 7.10
C LEU A 248 -2.08 12.39 6.91
N VAL A 249 -2.60 12.95 7.99
CA VAL A 249 -3.46 14.14 7.94
C VAL A 249 -2.69 15.33 7.39
N ALA A 250 -1.48 15.61 7.88
CA ALA A 250 -0.65 16.70 7.36
C ALA A 250 -0.33 16.59 5.86
N ASN A 251 -0.26 15.37 5.31
CA ASN A 251 -0.04 15.14 3.88
C ASN A 251 -1.33 15.25 3.05
N LEU A 252 -2.49 14.90 3.62
CA LEU A 252 -3.76 14.82 2.91
C LEU A 252 -4.60 16.11 3.04
N ALA A 253 -4.45 16.83 4.14
CA ALA A 253 -5.12 18.08 4.47
C ALA A 253 -4.20 18.91 5.40
N PRO A 254 -3.24 19.66 4.83
CA PRO A 254 -2.23 20.40 5.59
C PRO A 254 -2.80 21.51 6.48
N ASP A 255 -4.04 21.92 6.21
CA ASP A 255 -4.84 22.88 6.96
C ASP A 255 -5.45 22.26 8.23
N ILE A 256 -5.60 20.94 8.31
CA ILE A 256 -6.10 20.25 9.50
C ILE A 256 -4.97 19.96 10.47
N THR A 257 -5.18 20.36 11.72
CA THR A 257 -4.28 20.10 12.84
C THR A 257 -4.81 18.98 13.73
N ILE A 258 -3.89 18.19 14.29
CA ILE A 258 -4.18 17.20 15.33
C ILE A 258 -3.82 17.78 16.69
N ILE A 259 -4.76 17.71 17.62
CA ILE A 259 -4.61 18.09 19.03
C ILE A 259 -4.93 16.85 19.86
N ARG A 260 -4.15 16.61 20.93
CA ARG A 260 -4.34 15.50 21.87
C ARG A 260 -4.98 15.98 23.16
#